data_AF-A0A1A8QCW4-F1
#
_entry.id   AF-A0A1A8QCW4-F1
#
_cell.length_a   1.000
_cell.length_b   1.000
_cell.length_c   1.000
_cell.angle_alpha   90.00
_cell.angle_beta   90.00
_cell.angle_gamma   90.00
#
_symmetry.space_group_name_H-M   'P 1'
#
loop_
_entity.id
_entity.type
_entity.pdbx_description
1 polymer ?
#
loop_
_entity_poly.entity_id
_entity_poly.type
_entity_poly.pdbx_seq_one_letter_code
_entity_poly.pdbx_strand_id
1 'polypeptide(L)'
;VAIGSLNDSVVLFRSQPVIHVIREISINPQYIDLQHFNCKGRDGVCIDVQACFTFTAHPEHYSPHITLVVHFEADTERRKLGLPHRMTFLGRSSLEPEYTQTEEVELHRQRHPACITAVFQLHENIRDKLRPISLAITHTIKPVPPRRHNGKRLQRLPPVLSLTPSNTLHSEVNFLREGCGSDKICQSNLKLRFQFGTRPHNTDFFTPLPKDEGGVQVL
;
A
#
# COMPACT_ATOMS: atom_id res chain seq x y z
N VAL A 1 -18.05 30.66 1.77
CA VAL A 1 -17.29 31.81 1.24
C VAL A 1 -18.12 32.47 0.15
N ALA A 2 -18.35 33.78 0.22
CA ALA A 2 -18.97 34.53 -0.86
C ALA A 2 -17.88 35.30 -1.60
N ILE A 3 -17.89 35.26 -2.93
CA ILE A 3 -16.93 35.95 -3.79
C ILE A 3 -17.70 36.81 -4.77
N GLY A 4 -17.41 38.12 -4.77
CA GLY A 4 -17.93 39.06 -5.75
C GLY A 4 -17.00 39.18 -6.96
N SER A 5 -17.58 39.39 -8.14
CA SER A 5 -16.88 39.63 -9.40
C SER A 5 -17.23 41.01 -9.93
N LEU A 6 -16.32 41.64 -10.69
CA LEU A 6 -16.53 42.92 -11.36
C LEU A 6 -17.62 42.90 -12.43
N ASN A 7 -18.11 41.71 -12.79
CA ASN A 7 -19.20 41.52 -13.74
C ASN A 7 -20.56 41.35 -13.01
N ASP A 8 -20.82 42.20 -11.99
CA ASP A 8 -22.04 42.22 -11.18
C ASP A 8 -22.56 40.85 -10.74
N SER A 9 -21.64 39.93 -10.42
CA SER A 9 -21.97 38.54 -10.05
C SER A 9 -21.38 38.19 -8.70
N VAL A 10 -22.14 37.44 -7.91
CA VAL A 10 -21.74 36.94 -6.60
C VAL A 10 -21.90 35.42 -6.59
N VAL A 11 -20.84 34.72 -6.21
CA VAL A 11 -20.81 33.25 -6.11
C VAL A 11 -20.70 32.85 -4.65
N LEU A 12 -21.59 31.94 -4.22
CA LEU A 12 -21.56 31.35 -2.88
C LEU A 12 -20.93 29.95 -2.92
N PHE A 13 -19.75 29.82 -2.34
CA PHE A 13 -19.11 28.53 -2.08
C PHE A 13 -19.50 28.00 -0.70
N ARG A 14 -19.95 26.74 -0.66
CA ARG A 14 -20.29 26.01 0.56
C ARG A 14 -19.22 24.98 0.87
N SER A 15 -18.79 24.92 2.12
CA SER A 15 -17.77 23.96 2.57
C SER A 15 -18.35 22.55 2.66
N GLN A 16 -17.55 21.56 2.25
CA GLN A 16 -17.86 20.15 2.45
C GLN A 16 -17.30 19.69 3.80
N PRO A 17 -18.02 18.83 4.55
CA PRO A 17 -17.47 18.22 5.75
C PRO A 17 -16.24 17.35 5.42
N VAL A 18 -15.22 17.40 6.27
CA VAL A 18 -14.01 16.59 6.10
C VAL A 18 -14.07 15.40 7.05
N ILE A 19 -13.77 14.21 6.53
CA ILE A 19 -13.63 12.99 7.33
C ILE A 19 -12.17 12.51 7.33
N HIS A 20 -11.72 12.03 8.48
CA HIS A 20 -10.42 11.40 8.64
C HIS A 20 -10.61 9.89 8.71
N VAL A 21 -10.14 9.17 7.70
CA VAL A 21 -10.19 7.72 7.68
C VAL A 21 -8.92 7.16 8.32
N ILE A 22 -9.10 6.33 9.34
CA ILE A 22 -8.04 5.57 10.00
C ILE A 22 -8.14 4.14 9.45
N ARG A 23 -7.00 3.54 9.14
CA ARG A 23 -6.91 2.23 8.51
C ARG A 23 -5.89 1.36 9.24
N GLU A 24 -6.22 0.09 9.40
CA GLU A 24 -5.36 -0.94 9.96
C GLU A 24 -5.29 -2.09 8.96
N ILE A 25 -4.08 -2.58 8.69
CA ILE A 25 -3.84 -3.63 7.71
C ILE A 25 -3.15 -4.80 8.38
N SER A 26 -3.69 -6.00 8.16
CA SER A 26 -3.07 -7.26 8.55
C SER A 26 -2.87 -8.13 7.30
N ILE A 27 -1.70 -8.75 7.22
CA ILE A 27 -1.31 -9.62 6.09
C ILE A 27 -0.98 -10.99 6.66
N ASN A 28 -1.59 -12.02 6.08
CA ASN A 28 -1.38 -13.41 6.48
C ASN A 28 -1.22 -14.33 5.26
N PRO A 29 -0.12 -15.09 5.14
CA PRO A 29 1.04 -15.12 6.04
C PRO A 29 1.93 -13.88 5.90
N GLN A 30 2.73 -13.58 6.93
CA GLN A 30 3.71 -12.47 6.88
C GLN A 30 4.83 -12.71 5.85
N TYR A 31 5.16 -13.97 5.60
CA TYR A 31 6.16 -14.40 4.63
C TYR A 31 5.58 -15.45 3.68
N ILE A 32 5.92 -15.35 2.40
CA ILE A 32 5.46 -16.28 1.36
C ILE A 32 6.39 -17.51 1.37
N ASP A 33 5.91 -18.62 1.91
CA ASP A 33 6.58 -19.91 1.85
C ASP A 33 6.06 -20.71 0.64
N LEU A 34 6.91 -20.87 -0.38
CA LEU A 34 6.56 -21.57 -1.62
C LEU A 34 6.43 -23.09 -1.45
N GLN A 35 6.90 -23.64 -0.33
CA GLN A 35 6.75 -25.07 -0.02
C GLN A 35 5.44 -25.37 0.68
N HIS A 36 4.73 -24.35 1.16
CA HIS A 36 3.50 -24.52 1.93
C HIS A 36 2.29 -23.99 1.17
N PHE A 37 1.56 -24.91 0.53
CA PHE A 37 0.29 -24.60 -0.12
C PHE A 37 -0.82 -24.42 0.93
N ASN A 38 -1.38 -23.22 1.00
CA ASN A 38 -2.37 -22.82 2.00
C ASN A 38 -3.69 -22.32 1.38
N CYS A 39 -3.83 -22.33 0.05
CA CYS A 39 -5.08 -21.98 -0.59
C CYS A 39 -6.16 -23.04 -0.32
N LYS A 40 -7.34 -22.63 0.18
CA LYS A 40 -8.45 -23.55 0.41
C LYS A 40 -9.04 -24.02 -0.93
N GLY A 41 -9.00 -25.33 -1.19
CA GLY A 41 -9.65 -25.96 -2.33
C GLY A 41 -8.95 -25.77 -3.69
N ARG A 42 -7.68 -25.35 -3.71
CA ARG A 42 -6.84 -25.22 -4.90
C ARG A 42 -5.37 -25.37 -4.51
N ASP A 43 -4.54 -25.79 -5.46
CA ASP A 43 -3.09 -25.83 -5.25
C ASP A 43 -2.50 -24.42 -5.34
N GLY A 44 -1.45 -24.14 -4.57
CA GLY A 44 -0.75 -22.87 -4.58
C GLY A 44 -0.76 -22.13 -3.25
N VAL A 45 -0.12 -20.95 -3.27
CA VAL A 45 0.08 -20.10 -2.09
C VAL A 45 -0.83 -18.90 -2.17
N CYS A 46 -1.65 -18.71 -1.13
CA CYS A 46 -2.59 -17.62 -0.96
C CYS A 46 -2.12 -16.69 0.15
N ILE A 47 -2.32 -15.40 -0.08
CA ILE A 47 -2.06 -14.36 0.91
C ILE A 47 -3.37 -13.59 1.12
N ASP A 48 -3.76 -13.50 2.39
CA ASP A 48 -4.91 -12.75 2.85
C ASP A 48 -4.45 -11.35 3.28
N VAL A 49 -5.07 -10.32 2.73
CA VAL A 49 -4.89 -8.93 3.14
C VAL A 49 -6.20 -8.43 3.70
N GLN A 50 -6.26 -8.30 5.03
CA GLN A 50 -7.39 -7.71 5.71
C GLN A 50 -7.12 -6.24 5.97
N ALA A 51 -8.05 -5.39 5.54
CA ALA A 51 -8.02 -3.95 5.75
C ALA A 51 -9.26 -3.53 6.53
N CYS A 52 -9.04 -2.96 7.72
CA CYS A 52 -10.07 -2.42 8.58
C CYS A 52 -10.06 -0.90 8.52
N PHE A 53 -11.24 -0.29 8.39
CA PHE A 53 -11.42 1.14 8.26
C PHE A 53 -12.30 1.67 9.37
N THR A 54 -11.92 2.80 9.95
CA THR A 54 -12.76 3.63 10.82
C THR A 54 -12.68 5.06 10.31
N PHE A 55 -13.65 5.91 10.65
CA PHE A 55 -13.53 7.33 10.36
C PHE A 55 -13.91 8.19 11.56
N THR A 56 -13.34 9.39 11.60
CA THR A 56 -13.70 10.46 12.52
C THR A 56 -14.01 11.74 11.75
N ALA A 57 -14.83 12.60 12.34
CA ALA A 57 -15.20 13.88 11.73
C ALA A 57 -15.52 14.92 12.80
N HIS A 58 -15.27 16.18 12.48
CA HIS A 58 -15.65 17.30 13.32
C HIS A 58 -16.82 18.07 12.69
N PRO A 59 -17.88 18.40 13.44
CA PRO A 59 -18.10 18.11 14.87
C PRO A 59 -18.52 16.64 15.14
N GLU A 60 -18.44 16.17 16.40
CA GLU A 60 -18.68 14.75 16.74
C GLU A 60 -20.09 14.24 16.36
N HIS A 61 -21.09 15.12 16.33
CA HIS A 61 -22.44 14.74 15.91
C HIS A 61 -22.58 14.53 14.39
N TYR A 62 -21.59 14.93 13.59
CA TYR A 62 -21.58 14.65 12.16
C TYR A 62 -21.13 13.21 11.90
N SER A 63 -22.07 12.26 11.96
CA SER A 63 -21.79 10.84 11.73
C SER A 63 -22.58 10.30 10.53
N PRO A 64 -22.19 10.64 9.28
CA PRO A 64 -22.86 10.14 8.09
C PRO A 64 -22.63 8.64 7.88
N HIS A 65 -23.59 7.98 7.24
CA HIS A 65 -23.36 6.69 6.60
C HIS A 65 -22.57 6.90 5.32
N ILE A 66 -21.40 6.28 5.20
CA ILE A 66 -20.55 6.38 4.00
C ILE A 66 -20.14 4.99 3.54
N THR A 67 -19.94 4.85 2.23
CA THR A 67 -19.35 3.65 1.64
C THR A 67 -18.00 4.04 1.08
N LEU A 68 -16.94 3.34 1.48
CA LEU A 68 -15.64 3.48 0.84
C LEU A 68 -15.51 2.43 -0.26
N VAL A 69 -14.96 2.85 -1.40
CA VAL A 69 -14.46 1.97 -2.44
C VAL A 69 -12.97 1.78 -2.19
N VAL A 70 -12.55 0.54 -1.98
CA VAL A 70 -11.18 0.16 -1.69
C VAL A 70 -10.61 -0.59 -2.89
N HIS A 71 -9.53 -0.04 -3.45
CA HIS A 71 -8.82 -0.61 -4.57
C HIS A 71 -7.50 -1.22 -4.09
N PHE A 72 -7.37 -2.53 -4.27
CA PHE A 72 -6.16 -3.28 -4.00
C PHE A 72 -5.39 -3.47 -5.30
N GLU A 73 -4.11 -3.14 -5.29
CA GLU A 73 -3.20 -3.39 -6.39
C GLU A 73 -1.95 -4.13 -5.90
N ALA A 74 -1.51 -5.11 -6.67
CA ALA A 74 -0.29 -5.87 -6.38
C ALA A 74 0.81 -5.68 -7.42
N ASP A 75 2.03 -6.04 -7.01
CA ASP A 75 3.26 -5.88 -7.79
C ASP A 75 3.44 -4.47 -8.36
N THR A 76 3.03 -3.43 -7.61
CA THR A 76 3.02 -2.04 -8.12
C THR A 76 4.40 -1.56 -8.55
N GLU A 77 5.43 -1.77 -7.71
CA GLU A 77 6.81 -1.36 -8.04
C GLU A 77 7.40 -2.22 -9.15
N ARG A 78 7.04 -3.51 -9.18
CA ARG A 78 7.48 -4.43 -10.23
C ARG A 78 6.90 -4.05 -11.60
N ARG A 79 5.61 -3.70 -11.66
CA ARG A 79 4.92 -3.30 -12.88
C ARG A 79 5.42 -1.96 -13.43
N LYS A 80 5.83 -1.02 -12.56
CA LYS A 80 6.50 0.23 -12.98
C LYS A 80 7.80 -0.02 -13.77
N LEU A 81 8.45 -1.15 -13.53
CA LEU A 81 9.65 -1.59 -14.27
C LEU A 81 9.32 -2.37 -15.56
N GLY A 82 8.04 -2.46 -15.96
CA GLY A 82 7.61 -3.22 -17.13
C GLY A 82 7.65 -4.74 -16.96
N LEU A 83 7.77 -5.24 -15.72
CA LEU A 83 7.84 -6.67 -15.44
C LEU A 83 6.44 -7.26 -15.20
N PRO A 84 6.21 -8.54 -15.55
CA PRO A 84 4.91 -9.18 -15.36
C PRO A 84 4.61 -9.35 -13.87
N HIS A 85 3.33 -9.23 -13.52
CA HIS A 85 2.82 -9.53 -12.18
C HIS A 85 2.98 -11.02 -11.85
N ARG A 86 3.00 -11.34 -10.56
CA ARG A 86 3.26 -12.69 -10.05
C ARG A 86 2.07 -13.31 -9.32
N MET A 87 0.91 -12.66 -9.32
CA MET A 87 -0.24 -13.10 -8.54
C MET A 87 -1.57 -12.65 -9.14
N THR A 88 -2.63 -13.39 -8.81
CA THR A 88 -4.00 -13.09 -9.21
C THR A 88 -4.91 -12.94 -8.00
N PHE A 89 -5.68 -11.85 -7.94
CA PHE A 89 -6.72 -11.68 -6.92
C PHE A 89 -7.88 -12.65 -7.17
N LEU A 90 -8.32 -13.33 -6.12
CA LEU A 90 -9.32 -14.38 -6.21
C LEU A 90 -10.75 -13.85 -6.22
N GLY A 91 -10.97 -12.66 -5.65
CA GLY A 91 -12.27 -11.97 -5.66
C GLY A 91 -12.42 -10.93 -6.77
N ARG A 92 -11.49 -10.89 -7.74
CA ARG A 92 -11.51 -9.88 -8.81
C ARG A 92 -12.72 -10.04 -9.73
N SER A 93 -13.16 -8.92 -10.30
CA SER A 93 -14.07 -8.94 -11.44
C SER A 93 -13.35 -9.47 -12.68
N SER A 94 -14.05 -10.20 -13.55
CA SER A 94 -13.48 -10.66 -14.85
C SER A 94 -13.08 -9.52 -15.78
N LEU A 95 -13.64 -8.32 -15.55
CA LEU A 95 -13.32 -7.09 -16.28
C LEU A 95 -12.05 -6.39 -15.76
N GLU A 96 -11.62 -6.74 -14.55
CA GLU A 96 -10.46 -6.12 -13.91
C GLU A 96 -9.18 -6.92 -14.18
N PRO A 97 -8.02 -6.25 -14.27
CA PRO A 97 -6.72 -6.91 -14.33
C PRO A 97 -6.50 -7.92 -13.20
N GLU A 98 -5.73 -8.96 -13.47
CA GLU A 98 -5.43 -10.04 -12.50
C GLU A 98 -4.84 -9.55 -11.18
N TYR A 99 -4.05 -8.49 -11.25
CA TYR A 99 -3.33 -7.90 -10.13
C TYR A 99 -4.12 -6.80 -9.40
N THR A 100 -5.42 -6.65 -9.68
CA THR A 100 -6.30 -5.70 -9.00
C THR A 100 -7.56 -6.35 -8.44
N GLN A 101 -8.08 -5.79 -7.35
CA GLN A 101 -9.41 -6.12 -6.84
C GLN A 101 -10.03 -4.87 -6.21
N THR A 102 -11.30 -4.62 -6.51
CA THR A 102 -12.05 -3.52 -5.92
C THR A 102 -13.15 -4.05 -5.01
N GLU A 103 -13.24 -3.51 -3.79
CA GLU A 103 -14.23 -3.88 -2.78
C GLU A 103 -14.92 -2.65 -2.19
N GLU A 104 -16.13 -2.84 -1.68
CA GLU A 104 -16.87 -1.79 -0.98
C GLU A 104 -16.97 -2.11 0.53
N VAL A 105 -16.73 -1.10 1.37
CA VAL A 105 -16.89 -1.21 2.82
C VAL A 105 -17.80 -0.11 3.34
N GLU A 106 -18.86 -0.51 4.04
CA GLU A 106 -19.81 0.41 4.64
C GLU A 106 -19.36 0.83 6.04
N LEU A 107 -19.29 2.15 6.27
CA LEU A 107 -19.00 2.74 7.56
C LEU A 107 -20.26 3.46 8.05
N HIS A 108 -20.99 2.79 8.94
CA HIS A 108 -22.29 3.27 9.39
C HIS A 108 -22.21 4.49 10.32
N ARG A 109 -21.15 4.60 11.13
CA ARG A 109 -20.97 5.67 12.12
C ARG A 109 -19.51 5.91 12.46
N GLN A 110 -19.21 7.09 13.01
CA GLN A 110 -17.86 7.44 13.46
C GLN A 110 -17.31 6.42 14.46
N ARG A 111 -16.00 6.18 14.43
CA ARG A 111 -15.26 5.32 15.38
C ARG A 111 -15.73 3.86 15.45
N HIS A 112 -16.44 3.37 14.42
CA HIS A 112 -16.86 1.98 14.34
C HIS A 112 -16.13 1.29 13.18
N PRO A 113 -15.32 0.25 13.47
CA PRO A 113 -14.52 -0.41 12.45
C PRO A 113 -15.38 -1.29 11.55
N ALA A 114 -15.06 -1.29 10.27
CA ALA A 114 -15.52 -2.30 9.32
C ALA A 114 -14.32 -2.80 8.52
N CYS A 115 -14.28 -4.11 8.27
CA CYS A 115 -13.14 -4.77 7.64
C CYS A 115 -13.55 -5.49 6.38
N ILE A 116 -12.64 -5.52 5.43
CA ILE A 116 -12.73 -6.32 4.20
C ILE A 116 -11.44 -7.13 4.05
N THR A 117 -11.52 -8.25 3.35
CA THR A 117 -10.38 -9.12 3.10
C THR A 117 -10.27 -9.39 1.61
N ALA A 118 -9.12 -9.05 1.03
CA ALA A 118 -8.75 -9.43 -0.34
C ALA A 118 -7.77 -10.60 -0.26
N VAL A 119 -8.04 -11.65 -1.04
CA VAL A 119 -7.18 -12.84 -1.09
C VAL A 119 -6.55 -12.91 -2.46
N PHE A 120 -5.23 -13.04 -2.50
CA PHE A 120 -4.51 -13.25 -3.74
C PHE A 120 -3.74 -14.56 -3.76
N GLN A 121 -3.75 -15.22 -4.92
CA GLN A 121 -3.02 -16.43 -5.19
C GLN A 121 -1.77 -16.11 -6.00
N LEU A 122 -0.63 -16.62 -5.56
CA LEU A 122 0.62 -16.52 -6.29
C LEU A 122 0.58 -17.40 -7.55
N HIS A 123 1.11 -16.91 -8.66
CA HIS A 123 1.31 -17.68 -9.87
C HIS A 123 2.28 -18.84 -9.65
N GLU A 124 2.10 -19.89 -10.43
CA GLU A 124 3.05 -20.99 -10.50
C GLU A 124 4.34 -20.54 -11.23
N ASN A 125 5.46 -21.20 -10.90
CA ASN A 125 6.74 -21.05 -11.62
C ASN A 125 7.31 -19.62 -11.66
N ILE A 126 7.07 -18.82 -10.61
CA ILE A 126 7.68 -17.49 -10.49
C ILE A 126 9.21 -17.59 -10.39
N ARG A 127 9.89 -16.83 -11.25
CA ARG A 127 11.37 -16.76 -11.27
C ARG A 127 11.92 -15.80 -10.24
N ASP A 128 11.24 -14.69 -10.04
CA ASP A 128 11.65 -13.65 -9.09
C ASP A 128 11.02 -13.89 -7.73
N LYS A 129 11.82 -14.48 -6.84
CA LYS A 129 11.50 -14.75 -5.44
C LYS A 129 12.32 -13.87 -4.47
N LEU A 130 13.01 -12.85 -4.99
CA LEU A 130 13.89 -11.99 -4.19
C LEU A 130 13.23 -10.66 -3.87
N ARG A 131 12.50 -10.07 -4.84
CA ARG A 131 11.78 -8.82 -4.61
C ARG A 131 10.46 -9.08 -3.89
N PRO A 132 10.09 -8.26 -2.89
CA PRO A 132 8.78 -8.39 -2.24
C PRO A 132 7.64 -8.17 -3.23
N ILE A 133 6.47 -8.69 -2.88
CA ILE A 133 5.21 -8.33 -3.53
C ILE A 133 4.79 -6.98 -2.95
N SER A 134 4.89 -5.92 -3.75
CA SER A 134 4.45 -4.58 -3.36
C SER A 134 2.93 -4.45 -3.54
N LEU A 135 2.27 -3.96 -2.49
CA LEU A 135 0.83 -3.74 -2.45
C LEU A 135 0.55 -2.24 -2.34
N ALA A 136 -0.40 -1.73 -3.11
CA ALA A 136 -1.00 -0.42 -2.91
C ALA A 136 -2.49 -0.56 -2.63
N ILE A 137 -2.94 0.06 -1.54
CA ILE A 137 -4.32 -0.06 -1.04
C ILE A 137 -4.88 1.34 -0.94
N THR A 138 -5.74 1.68 -1.89
CA THR A 138 -6.29 3.02 -2.06
C THR A 138 -7.76 3.03 -1.68
N HIS A 139 -8.17 3.95 -0.81
CA HIS A 139 -9.59 4.12 -0.46
C HIS A 139 -10.12 5.44 -0.99
N THR A 140 -11.38 5.44 -1.43
CA THR A 140 -12.11 6.62 -1.89
C THR A 140 -13.55 6.58 -1.38
N ILE A 141 -14.18 7.73 -1.20
CA ILE A 141 -15.61 7.76 -0.88
C ILE A 141 -16.38 7.45 -2.15
N LYS A 142 -17.30 6.48 -2.10
CA LYS A 142 -18.15 6.11 -3.23
C LYS A 142 -18.92 7.36 -3.71
N PRO A 143 -18.74 7.79 -4.98
CA PRO A 143 -19.44 8.95 -5.50
C PRO A 143 -20.95 8.72 -5.50
N VAL A 144 -21.71 9.63 -4.89
CA VAL A 144 -23.16 9.62 -4.95
C VAL A 144 -23.60 10.61 -6.02
N PRO A 145 -24.32 10.18 -7.09
CA PRO A 145 -24.81 11.09 -8.12
C PRO A 145 -25.66 12.22 -7.50
N PRO A 146 -25.53 13.47 -7.99
CA PRO A 146 -26.36 14.56 -7.53
C PRO A 146 -27.83 14.25 -7.83
N ARG A 147 -28.68 14.23 -6.80
CA ARG A 147 -30.12 14.06 -6.99
C ARG A 147 -30.69 15.26 -7.76
N ARG A 148 -31.57 15.00 -8.73
CA ARG A 148 -32.27 16.06 -9.48
C ARG A 148 -32.96 17.02 -8.51
N HIS A 149 -32.80 18.30 -8.80
CA HIS A 149 -33.15 19.41 -7.91
C HIS A 149 -34.67 19.55 -7.75
N ASN A 150 -35.25 19.05 -6.65
CA ASN A 150 -36.59 19.48 -6.23
C ASN A 150 -36.43 20.78 -5.42
N GLY A 151 -36.81 21.90 -6.02
CA GLY A 151 -36.45 23.28 -5.64
C GLY A 151 -36.92 23.83 -4.28
N LYS A 152 -36.98 23.03 -3.22
CA LYS A 152 -37.39 23.49 -1.88
C LYS A 152 -36.40 23.21 -0.75
N ARG A 153 -35.29 22.49 -0.96
CA ARG A 153 -34.25 22.27 0.08
C ARG A 153 -32.84 22.35 -0.49
N LEU A 154 -31.97 23.11 0.17
CA LEU A 154 -30.53 23.10 -0.07
C LEU A 154 -29.98 21.69 0.08
N GLN A 155 -29.38 21.15 -0.98
CA GLN A 155 -28.80 19.81 -0.97
C GLN A 155 -27.68 19.72 0.09
N ARG A 156 -27.66 18.63 0.86
CA ARG A 156 -26.56 18.32 1.77
C ARG A 156 -25.35 17.93 0.92
N LEU A 157 -24.23 18.60 1.14
CA LEU A 157 -22.99 18.28 0.45
C LEU A 157 -22.41 16.97 0.99
N PRO A 158 -21.85 16.10 0.11
CA PRO A 158 -21.15 14.91 0.56
C PRO A 158 -19.88 15.29 1.34
N PRO A 159 -19.38 14.39 2.22
CA PRO A 159 -18.08 14.58 2.83
C PRO A 159 -16.94 14.37 1.82
N VAL A 160 -15.78 14.93 2.14
CA VAL A 160 -14.50 14.68 1.45
C VAL A 160 -13.50 14.03 2.41
N LEU A 161 -12.58 13.26 1.86
CA LEU A 161 -11.45 12.73 2.63
C LEU A 161 -10.52 13.86 3.04
N SER A 162 -9.95 13.76 4.24
CA SER A 162 -8.80 14.56 4.63
C SER A 162 -7.65 14.35 3.64
N LEU A 163 -6.92 15.42 3.32
CA LEU A 163 -5.74 15.37 2.45
C LEU A 163 -4.55 14.67 3.12
N THR A 164 -4.58 14.54 4.45
CA THR A 164 -3.49 13.95 5.23
C THR A 164 -4.08 13.04 6.31
N PRO A 165 -3.60 11.79 6.43
CA PRO A 165 -2.61 11.11 5.57
C PRO A 165 -3.15 10.81 4.15
N SER A 166 -2.26 10.40 3.23
CA SER A 166 -2.64 9.98 1.87
C SER A 166 -3.68 8.86 1.90
N ASN A 167 -4.61 8.86 0.94
CA ASN A 167 -5.63 7.81 0.83
C ASN A 167 -5.09 6.47 0.28
N THR A 168 -3.84 6.44 -0.16
CA THR A 168 -3.12 5.20 -0.56
C THR A 168 -2.17 4.76 0.55
N LEU A 169 -2.18 3.46 0.87
CA LEU A 169 -1.23 2.81 1.76
C LEU A 169 -0.38 1.84 0.95
N HIS A 170 0.94 1.90 1.12
CA HIS A 170 1.86 0.94 0.55
C HIS A 170 2.26 -0.08 1.60
N SER A 171 2.25 -1.36 1.23
CA SER A 171 2.69 -2.47 2.07
C SER A 171 3.45 -3.48 1.22
N GLU A 172 4.21 -4.35 1.85
CA GLU A 172 5.03 -5.35 1.15
C GLU A 172 4.92 -6.71 1.81
N VAL A 173 4.92 -7.76 1.00
CA VAL A 173 4.99 -9.15 1.48
C VAL A 173 6.25 -9.78 0.94
N ASN A 174 7.08 -10.28 1.84
CA ASN A 174 8.37 -10.84 1.48
C ASN A 174 8.27 -12.35 1.23
N PHE A 175 9.05 -12.84 0.27
CA PHE A 175 9.28 -14.27 0.14
C PHE A 175 10.11 -14.75 1.31
N LEU A 176 9.78 -15.95 1.80
CA LEU A 176 10.66 -16.65 2.70
C LEU A 176 11.97 -16.92 1.96
N ARG A 177 13.09 -16.41 2.49
CA ARG A 177 14.37 -16.53 1.82
C ARG A 177 14.84 -17.98 1.88
N GLU A 178 15.15 -18.53 0.71
CA GLU A 178 15.78 -19.84 0.58
C GLU A 178 17.21 -19.78 1.16
N GLY A 179 17.66 -20.86 1.82
CA GLY A 179 19.01 -20.95 2.40
C GLY A 179 19.15 -20.47 3.84
N CYS A 180 18.04 -20.10 4.51
CA CYS A 180 18.04 -19.84 5.95
C CYS A 180 17.95 -21.17 6.74
N GLY A 181 18.20 -21.13 8.06
CA GLY A 181 18.21 -22.32 8.90
C GLY A 181 16.87 -23.08 8.93
N SER A 182 16.80 -24.22 9.62
CA SER A 182 15.55 -24.98 9.79
C SER A 182 14.45 -24.20 10.52
N ASP A 183 14.84 -23.19 11.29
CA ASP A 183 13.97 -22.21 11.94
C ASP A 183 13.40 -21.16 10.97
N LYS A 184 13.83 -21.16 9.70
CA LYS A 184 13.44 -20.22 8.65
C LYS A 184 13.81 -18.77 8.96
N ILE A 185 14.73 -18.53 9.91
CA ILE A 185 15.21 -17.20 10.31
C ILE A 185 16.58 -16.94 9.67
N CYS A 186 16.69 -15.84 8.95
CA CYS A 186 17.90 -15.46 8.25
C CYS A 186 18.75 -14.51 9.10
N GLN A 187 19.76 -15.05 9.79
CA GLN A 187 20.71 -14.23 10.53
C GLN A 187 21.93 -13.91 9.67
N SER A 188 22.19 -12.62 9.45
CA SER A 188 23.34 -12.16 8.68
C SER A 188 24.39 -11.57 9.62
N ASN A 189 25.65 -11.98 9.48
CA ASN A 189 26.80 -11.46 10.23
C ASN A 189 27.70 -10.58 9.35
N LEU A 190 27.09 -9.59 8.68
CA LEU A 190 27.82 -8.70 7.76
C LEU A 190 28.99 -8.02 8.48
N LYS A 191 30.21 -8.31 8.03
CA LYS A 191 31.45 -7.70 8.53
C LYS A 191 32.08 -6.89 7.43
N LEU A 192 32.22 -5.59 7.66
CA LEU A 192 32.92 -4.68 6.75
C LEU A 192 34.35 -4.48 7.25
N ARG A 193 35.31 -4.51 6.34
CA ARG A 193 36.71 -4.14 6.59
C ARG A 193 37.08 -3.05 5.60
N PHE A 194 37.80 -2.04 6.07
CA PHE A 194 38.30 -0.97 5.24
C PHE A 194 39.83 -0.99 5.22
N GLN A 195 40.40 -0.43 4.16
CA GLN A 195 41.82 -0.16 4.03
C GLN A 195 41.97 1.18 3.29
N PHE A 196 42.88 2.01 3.76
CA PHE A 196 43.37 3.18 3.06
C PHE A 196 44.45 2.76 2.06
N GLY A 197 44.50 3.43 0.92
CA GLY A 197 45.41 3.11 -0.17
C GLY A 197 45.28 4.09 -1.32
N THR A 198 46.17 3.96 -2.30
CA THR A 198 46.16 4.76 -3.52
C THR A 198 45.63 3.93 -4.69
N ARG A 199 44.88 4.58 -5.58
CA ARG A 199 44.41 4.00 -6.83
C ARG A 199 44.85 4.91 -7.98
N PRO A 200 45.74 4.46 -8.88
CA PRO A 200 46.13 5.24 -10.05
C PRO A 200 44.91 5.51 -10.95
N HIS A 201 44.85 6.70 -11.55
CA HIS A 201 43.85 7.02 -12.57
C HIS A 201 43.99 6.03 -13.74
N ASN A 202 42.90 5.35 -14.08
CA ASN A 202 42.77 4.31 -15.13
C ASN A 202 43.22 2.88 -14.78
N THR A 203 43.37 2.54 -13.49
CA THR A 203 43.54 1.13 -13.09
C THR A 203 42.58 0.75 -11.97
N ASP A 204 42.14 -0.51 -11.96
CA ASP A 204 41.40 -1.10 -10.83
C ASP A 204 42.34 -1.60 -9.72
N PHE A 205 43.64 -1.33 -9.86
CA PHE A 205 44.66 -1.73 -8.91
C PHE A 205 44.64 -0.82 -7.68
N PHE A 206 44.38 -1.41 -6.51
CA PHE A 206 44.39 -0.72 -5.22
C PHE A 206 45.65 -1.10 -4.45
N THR A 207 46.50 -0.11 -4.17
CA THR A 207 47.72 -0.30 -3.38
C THR A 207 47.44 0.15 -1.95
N PRO A 208 47.35 -0.76 -0.96
CA PRO A 208 47.09 -0.39 0.43
C PRO A 208 48.27 0.38 1.03
N LEU A 209 47.98 1.33 1.92
CA LEU A 209 49.01 2.01 2.73
C LEU A 209 49.73 0.99 3.64
N PRO A 210 51.04 1.19 3.87
CA PRO A 210 51.80 0.37 4.81
C PRO A 210 51.20 0.46 6.21
N LYS A 211 51.35 -0.63 6.97
CA LYS A 211 50.91 -0.71 8.37
C LYS A 211 52.12 -0.63 9.27
N ASP A 212 51.97 0.05 10.41
CA ASP A 212 52.95 0.01 11.48
C ASP A 212 52.91 -1.33 12.25
N GLU A 213 53.82 -1.50 13.22
CA GLU A 213 53.88 -2.69 14.07
C GLU A 213 52.61 -2.90 14.92
N GLY A 214 51.79 -1.86 15.09
CA GLY A 214 50.48 -1.89 15.75
C GLY A 214 49.31 -2.22 14.83
N GLY A 215 49.55 -2.40 13.53
CA GLY A 215 48.52 -2.70 12.53
C GLY A 215 47.71 -1.47 12.06
N VAL A 216 48.12 -0.26 12.42
CA VAL A 216 47.53 1.00 11.98
C VAL A 216 48.12 1.40 10.62
N GLN A 217 47.26 1.81 9.69
CA GLN A 217 47.73 2.29 8.38
C GLN A 217 48.30 3.69 8.53
N VAL A 218 49.58 3.83 8.22
CA VAL A 218 50.35 5.08 8.33
C VAL A 218 50.62 5.64 6.95
N LEU A 219 50.58 6.97 6.84
CA LEU A 219 50.88 7.73 5.63
C LEU A 219 52.38 7.80 5.37
#